data_AF-A0A812UQE3-F1
#
_entry.id   AF-A0A812UQE3-F1
#
_cell.length_a   1.000
_cell.length_b   1.000
_cell.length_c   1.000
_cell.angle_alpha   90.00
_cell.angle_beta   90.00
_cell.angle_gamma   90.00
#
_symmetry.space_group_name_H-M   'P 1'
#
loop_
_entity.id
_entity.type
_entity.pdbx_description
1 polymer ?
#
loop_
_entity_poly.entity_id
_entity_poly.type
_entity_poly.pdbx_seq_one_letter_code
_entity_poly.pdbx_strand_id
1 'polypeptide(L)'
;MASRSTLTCLLLRAFLLSRAQRCDEGDAACAARSSALLQHSARQMPSGESTYGGGESLYGGSSLPPICKDSADFMPEKEMWAYCDMYSAGVVVPPADVCNAQTGCYGDQGWCHCEKKEGCVAVGGTWIAQTCAMEMDTFSPEQIDALRLADVNGTCVDIYAQGMAVADFAGWTAQSCCQSFPASVCNKTLLPQTPCLHDEDFEHNKTQWAWCNLYPTPTEHDCKAQGCEGSEWHCHCEEEESCVALGGQWSEYQCWQDLKWMAATVHEGIAKAKHQHSCDDIEVYHSKLEYQVEWLGKSCCSSGMSVCEEL
;
A
#
# COMPACT_ATOMS: atom_id res chain seq x y z
N MET A 1 23.20 -43.95 47.43
CA MET A 1 22.51 -44.05 46.12
C MET A 1 21.86 -42.69 45.85
N ALA A 2 22.49 -41.90 44.99
CA ALA A 2 22.11 -40.51 44.73
C ALA A 2 22.43 -40.12 43.27
N SER A 3 21.67 -39.13 42.80
CA SER A 3 21.91 -38.26 41.64
C SER A 3 21.48 -38.76 40.26
N ARG A 4 20.45 -38.10 39.72
CA ARG A 4 20.29 -37.68 38.30
C ARG A 4 19.16 -36.66 38.24
N SER A 5 19.50 -35.37 38.33
CA SER A 5 18.63 -34.25 37.94
C SER A 5 19.43 -32.95 37.90
N THR A 6 20.11 -32.69 36.77
CA THR A 6 20.59 -31.36 36.33
C THR A 6 21.34 -31.48 35.00
N LEU A 7 20.64 -31.64 33.87
CA LEU A 7 21.28 -31.51 32.54
C LEU A 7 20.26 -31.29 31.41
N THR A 8 19.41 -30.26 31.52
CA THR A 8 18.52 -29.89 30.40
C THR A 8 18.09 -28.41 30.38
N CYS A 9 18.83 -27.52 31.06
CA CYS A 9 18.50 -26.07 31.10
C CYS A 9 19.58 -25.14 30.53
N LEU A 10 20.58 -25.67 29.82
CA LEU A 10 21.74 -24.88 29.34
C LEU A 10 21.95 -24.86 27.81
N LEU A 11 21.08 -25.49 27.02
CA LEU A 11 21.25 -25.56 25.56
C LEU A 11 20.28 -24.70 24.72
N LEU A 12 19.30 -24.02 25.34
CA LEU A 12 18.34 -23.16 24.61
C LEU A 12 18.61 -21.65 24.67
N ARG A 13 19.69 -21.21 25.34
CA ARG A 13 20.12 -19.79 25.35
C ARG A 13 21.23 -19.48 24.34
N ALA A 14 21.72 -20.47 23.60
CA ALA A 14 22.83 -20.31 22.66
C ALA A 14 22.39 -20.16 21.19
N PHE A 15 21.10 -20.29 20.86
CA PHE A 15 20.62 -20.26 19.47
C PHE A 15 19.94 -18.96 19.03
N LEU A 16 19.66 -18.02 19.94
CA LEU A 16 19.04 -16.73 19.63
C LEU A 16 20.01 -15.53 19.66
N LEU A 17 21.32 -15.79 19.68
CA LEU A 17 22.38 -14.77 19.64
C LEU A 17 23.26 -14.86 18.38
N SER A 18 22.79 -15.56 17.33
CA SER A 18 23.61 -15.97 16.19
C SER A 18 23.38 -15.16 14.90
N ARG A 19 22.57 -14.09 14.92
CA ARG A 19 22.30 -13.26 13.73
C ARG A 19 22.57 -11.76 13.89
N ALA A 20 23.33 -11.37 14.90
CA ALA A 20 24.14 -10.15 14.77
C ALA A 20 25.41 -10.55 14.03
N GLN A 21 25.67 -9.95 12.86
CA GLN A 21 26.94 -10.06 12.15
C GLN A 21 28.07 -9.75 13.15
N ARG A 22 28.77 -10.79 13.61
CA ARG A 22 30.03 -10.60 14.32
C ARG A 22 31.00 -10.04 13.29
N CYS A 23 31.33 -8.75 13.38
CA CYS A 23 32.62 -8.30 12.88
C CYS A 23 33.66 -9.12 13.65
N ASP A 24 34.41 -9.98 12.96
CA ASP A 24 35.57 -10.62 13.59
C ASP A 24 36.54 -9.52 14.04
N GLU A 25 37.10 -9.70 15.25
CA GLU A 25 38.14 -8.84 15.81
C GLU A 25 39.37 -8.87 14.88
N GLY A 26 39.40 -7.97 13.90
CA GLY A 26 40.45 -7.92 12.87
C GLY A 26 40.02 -7.25 11.57
N ASP A 27 38.72 -7.13 11.29
CA ASP A 27 38.26 -6.45 10.08
C ASP A 27 38.15 -4.92 10.31
N ALA A 28 39.27 -4.24 10.04
CA ALA A 28 39.36 -2.78 10.09
C ALA A 28 38.31 -2.08 9.19
N ALA A 29 37.80 -2.74 8.15
CA ALA A 29 36.76 -2.18 7.29
C ALA A 29 35.37 -2.26 7.93
N CYS A 30 35.09 -3.29 8.74
CA CYS A 30 33.84 -3.42 9.50
C CYS A 30 33.75 -2.37 10.61
N ALA A 31 34.86 -2.13 11.33
CA ALA A 31 34.97 -1.11 12.37
C ALA A 31 34.88 0.33 11.81
N ALA A 32 35.41 0.57 10.60
CA ALA A 32 35.33 1.86 9.93
C ALA A 32 33.89 2.21 9.48
N ARG A 33 33.12 1.23 8.97
CA ARG A 33 31.72 1.44 8.56
C ARG A 33 30.80 1.73 9.74
N SER A 34 30.96 0.98 10.84
CA SER A 34 30.18 1.19 12.06
C SER A 34 30.54 2.50 12.79
N SER A 35 31.82 2.92 12.77
CA SER A 35 32.23 4.23 13.29
C SER A 35 31.74 5.40 12.43
N ALA A 36 31.67 5.25 11.10
CA ALA A 36 31.14 6.28 10.20
C ALA A 36 29.63 6.49 10.39
N LEU A 37 28.87 5.42 10.62
CA LEU A 37 27.44 5.47 10.95
C LEU A 37 27.18 6.22 12.27
N LEU A 38 27.96 5.93 13.32
CA LEU A 38 27.81 6.58 14.62
C LEU A 38 28.25 8.06 14.63
N GLN A 39 29.25 8.43 13.83
CA GLN A 39 29.70 9.83 13.73
C GLN A 39 28.75 10.70 12.90
N HIS A 40 27.98 10.12 11.97
CA HIS A 40 26.96 10.85 11.23
C HIS A 40 25.74 11.18 12.09
N SER A 41 25.26 10.24 12.92
CA SER A 41 24.12 10.48 13.82
C SER A 41 24.41 11.48 14.95
N ALA A 42 25.67 11.68 15.35
CA ALA A 42 26.02 12.57 16.46
C ALA A 42 26.23 14.05 16.09
N ARG A 43 26.25 14.42 14.80
CA ARG A 43 26.62 15.78 14.35
C ARG A 43 25.48 16.68 13.86
N GLN A 44 24.23 16.20 13.82
CA GLN A 44 23.11 16.99 13.33
C GLN A 44 21.91 16.93 14.27
N MET A 45 21.96 17.72 15.35
CA MET A 45 20.74 18.22 15.99
C MET A 45 20.93 19.70 16.35
N PRO A 46 20.56 20.63 15.46
CA PRO A 46 20.29 22.00 15.86
C PRO A 46 18.88 22.06 16.48
N SER A 47 18.81 22.51 17.73
CA SER A 47 17.59 22.94 18.38
C SER A 47 17.07 24.22 17.71
N GLY A 48 15.90 24.19 17.07
CA GLY A 48 15.27 25.36 16.47
C GLY A 48 13.75 25.30 16.55
N GLU A 49 13.15 26.33 17.16
CA GLU A 49 11.71 26.58 17.25
C GLU A 49 11.05 26.64 15.87
N SER A 50 9.89 26.00 15.73
CA SER A 50 9.06 26.03 14.53
C SER A 50 8.00 27.12 14.63
N THR A 51 8.12 28.14 13.79
CA THR A 51 7.04 29.07 13.44
C THR A 51 6.56 28.73 12.04
N TYR A 52 5.38 28.11 11.94
CA TYR A 52 4.69 27.83 10.68
C TYR A 52 4.21 29.15 10.05
N GLY A 53 4.90 29.58 8.99
CA GLY A 53 4.49 30.68 8.12
C GLY A 53 4.85 30.35 6.69
N GLY A 54 3.85 30.31 5.81
CA GLY A 54 3.99 29.96 4.39
C GLY A 54 5.04 30.81 3.69
N GLY A 55 6.20 30.22 3.44
CA GLY A 55 7.26 30.75 2.60
C GLY A 55 7.49 29.80 1.44
N GLU A 56 7.72 30.38 0.27
CA GLU A 56 8.26 29.70 -0.91
C GLU A 56 9.34 28.69 -0.48
N SER A 57 9.20 27.43 -0.92
CA SER A 57 10.06 26.32 -0.49
C SER A 57 11.53 26.69 -0.60
N LEU A 58 12.17 26.88 0.55
CA LEU A 58 13.59 27.25 0.70
C LEU A 58 14.54 26.12 0.25
N TYR A 59 14.00 24.99 -0.21
CA TYR A 59 14.75 23.90 -0.83
C TYR A 59 14.94 24.13 -2.33
N GLY A 60 15.69 25.19 -2.66
CA GLY A 60 16.29 25.33 -3.98
C GLY A 60 17.14 24.10 -4.30
N GLY A 61 16.70 23.29 -5.27
CA GLY A 61 17.50 22.22 -5.88
C GLY A 61 17.83 21.01 -5.02
N SER A 62 17.20 20.84 -3.85
CA SER A 62 17.36 19.59 -3.09
C SER A 62 16.51 18.52 -3.77
N SER A 63 17.16 17.56 -4.40
CA SER A 63 16.50 16.37 -4.96
C SER A 63 15.53 15.81 -3.93
N LEU A 64 14.27 15.64 -4.32
CA LEU A 64 13.25 14.99 -3.51
C LEU A 64 13.82 13.69 -2.90
N PRO A 65 13.43 13.30 -1.68
CA PRO A 65 13.93 12.09 -1.06
C PRO A 65 13.68 10.89 -2.01
N PRO A 66 14.64 9.97 -2.16
CA PRO A 66 14.45 8.82 -3.04
C PRO A 66 13.42 7.88 -2.40
N ILE A 67 12.20 7.90 -2.92
CA ILE A 67 11.13 6.95 -2.58
C ILE A 67 10.94 5.92 -3.70
N CYS A 68 11.11 6.37 -4.94
CA CYS A 68 11.05 5.56 -6.14
C CYS A 68 12.42 4.97 -6.50
N LYS A 69 12.43 4.09 -7.51
CA LYS A 69 13.66 3.54 -8.08
C LYS A 69 14.65 4.62 -8.49
N ASP A 70 14.14 5.68 -9.12
CA ASP A 70 14.85 6.92 -9.42
C ASP A 70 13.91 8.13 -9.35
N SER A 71 14.47 9.34 -9.43
CA SER A 71 13.67 10.56 -9.31
C SER A 71 12.79 10.85 -10.53
N ALA A 72 13.06 10.23 -11.69
CA ALA A 72 12.23 10.40 -12.88
C ALA A 72 10.93 9.60 -12.78
N ASP A 73 10.93 8.52 -12.00
CA ASP A 73 9.73 7.71 -11.73
C ASP A 73 8.77 8.33 -10.71
N PHE A 74 9.19 9.37 -9.98
CA PHE A 74 8.34 10.03 -9.00
C PHE A 74 7.29 10.92 -9.68
N MET A 75 6.02 10.75 -9.31
CA MET A 75 4.89 11.51 -9.86
C MET A 75 4.39 12.54 -8.83
N PRO A 76 5.01 13.73 -8.70
CA PRO A 76 4.73 14.69 -7.62
C PRO A 76 3.27 15.15 -7.57
N GLU A 77 2.65 15.34 -8.73
CA GLU A 77 1.28 15.86 -8.85
C GLU A 77 0.19 14.78 -8.78
N LYS A 78 0.57 13.50 -8.66
CA LYS A 78 -0.41 12.43 -8.58
C LYS A 78 -1.13 12.48 -7.23
N GLU A 79 -2.45 12.45 -7.28
CA GLU A 79 -3.28 12.34 -6.08
C GLU A 79 -3.02 10.99 -5.41
N MET A 80 -2.56 11.04 -4.16
CA MET A 80 -2.32 9.87 -3.32
C MET A 80 -3.62 9.46 -2.62
N TRP A 81 -4.29 10.44 -2.04
CA TRP A 81 -5.65 10.33 -1.53
C TRP A 81 -6.34 11.68 -1.71
N ALA A 82 -7.65 11.65 -1.81
CA ALA A 82 -8.44 12.85 -1.94
C ALA A 82 -9.84 12.62 -1.37
N TYR A 83 -10.48 13.70 -0.94
CA TYR A 83 -11.85 13.68 -0.46
C TYR A 83 -12.57 14.99 -0.78
N CYS A 84 -13.90 14.91 -0.84
CA CYS A 84 -14.74 16.09 -0.95
C CYS A 84 -15.05 16.66 0.44
N ASP A 85 -14.59 17.87 0.72
CA ASP A 85 -14.93 18.60 1.93
C ASP A 85 -16.19 19.44 1.72
N MET A 86 -17.27 19.05 2.42
CA MET A 86 -18.56 19.73 2.43
C MET A 86 -18.78 20.60 3.68
N TYR A 87 -17.77 20.68 4.56
CA TYR A 87 -17.85 21.36 5.86
C TYR A 87 -16.90 22.56 5.98
N SER A 88 -16.10 22.80 4.94
CA SER A 88 -15.30 24.02 4.82
C SER A 88 -16.15 25.29 4.94
N ALA A 89 -15.57 26.33 5.53
CA ALA A 89 -16.27 27.58 5.79
C ALA A 89 -16.88 28.18 4.52
N GLY A 90 -18.20 28.37 4.51
CA GLY A 90 -18.94 28.94 3.37
C GLY A 90 -19.51 27.89 2.41
N VAL A 91 -19.21 26.60 2.58
CA VAL A 91 -19.88 25.52 1.86
C VAL A 91 -21.24 25.24 2.50
N VAL A 92 -22.28 25.15 1.67
CA VAL A 92 -23.62 24.73 2.10
C VAL A 92 -23.85 23.33 1.55
N VAL A 93 -24.03 22.34 2.44
CA VAL A 93 -24.33 20.97 2.02
C VAL A 93 -25.63 20.97 1.23
N PRO A 94 -25.63 20.51 -0.03
CA PRO A 94 -26.84 20.50 -0.84
C PRO A 94 -27.81 19.44 -0.35
N PRO A 95 -29.11 19.56 -0.69
CA PRO A 95 -30.06 18.50 -0.43
C PRO A 95 -29.69 17.23 -1.22
N ALA A 96 -30.14 16.08 -0.71
CA ALA A 96 -29.76 14.76 -1.22
C ALA A 96 -30.07 14.57 -2.71
N ASP A 97 -31.17 15.13 -3.22
CA ASP A 97 -31.54 15.07 -4.63
C ASP A 97 -30.54 15.80 -5.55
N VAL A 98 -30.02 16.95 -5.12
CA VAL A 98 -28.98 17.68 -5.85
C VAL A 98 -27.64 16.95 -5.80
N CYS A 99 -27.29 16.35 -4.66
CA CYS A 99 -26.08 15.54 -4.51
C CYS A 99 -26.12 14.30 -5.41
N ASN A 100 -27.19 13.51 -5.32
CA ASN A 100 -27.37 12.25 -6.05
C ASN A 100 -27.57 12.46 -7.56
N ALA A 101 -27.85 13.68 -8.00
CA ALA A 101 -27.88 14.03 -9.43
C ALA A 101 -26.48 14.15 -10.06
N GLN A 102 -25.42 14.23 -9.27
CA GLN A 102 -24.04 14.29 -9.76
C GLN A 102 -23.41 12.90 -9.82
N THR A 103 -22.76 12.59 -10.94
CA THR A 103 -22.09 11.29 -11.13
C THR A 103 -20.96 11.09 -10.10
N GLY A 104 -21.00 9.97 -9.38
CA GLY A 104 -20.01 9.65 -8.34
C GLY A 104 -20.21 10.45 -7.05
N CYS A 105 -21.41 10.97 -6.81
CA CYS A 105 -21.80 11.58 -5.54
C CYS A 105 -23.02 10.87 -4.94
N TYR A 106 -23.07 10.81 -3.61
CA TYR A 106 -24.10 10.15 -2.81
C TYR A 106 -24.39 11.01 -1.58
N GLY A 107 -25.65 11.30 -1.32
CA GLY A 107 -26.09 12.07 -0.16
C GLY A 107 -27.34 11.49 0.49
N ASP A 108 -27.34 11.52 1.83
CA ASP A 108 -28.49 11.27 2.70
C ASP A 108 -28.55 12.34 3.77
N GLN A 109 -29.64 12.44 4.55
CA GLN A 109 -29.67 12.97 5.93
C GLN A 109 -28.69 14.14 6.27
N GLY A 110 -28.52 15.12 5.38
CA GLY A 110 -27.63 16.26 5.58
C GLY A 110 -26.13 16.02 5.32
N TRP A 111 -25.74 14.96 4.62
CA TRP A 111 -24.39 14.73 4.09
C TRP A 111 -24.42 14.54 2.56
N CYS A 112 -23.28 14.82 1.93
CA CYS A 112 -23.03 14.54 0.53
C CYS A 112 -21.55 14.13 0.39
N HIS A 113 -21.29 12.95 -0.14
CA HIS A 113 -19.97 12.41 -0.41
C HIS A 113 -19.78 12.29 -1.90
N CYS A 114 -18.59 12.64 -2.40
CA CYS A 114 -18.25 12.50 -3.81
C CYS A 114 -16.90 11.81 -3.94
N GLU A 115 -16.83 10.78 -4.78
CA GLU A 115 -15.60 10.04 -5.10
C GLU A 115 -14.69 10.80 -6.07
N LYS A 116 -15.22 11.82 -6.77
CA LYS A 116 -14.50 12.54 -7.83
C LYS A 116 -14.58 14.04 -7.64
N LYS A 117 -13.52 14.70 -8.11
CA LYS A 117 -13.36 16.16 -8.10
C LYS A 117 -14.49 16.88 -8.83
N GLU A 118 -14.87 16.42 -10.02
CA GLU A 118 -15.90 17.05 -10.84
C GLU A 118 -17.24 17.06 -10.12
N GLY A 119 -17.63 15.91 -9.54
CA GLY A 119 -18.83 15.77 -8.74
C GLY A 119 -18.77 16.67 -7.51
N CYS A 120 -17.68 16.63 -6.75
CA CYS A 120 -17.47 17.45 -5.55
C CYS A 120 -17.64 18.95 -5.83
N VAL A 121 -17.01 19.45 -6.89
CA VAL A 121 -17.10 20.87 -7.26
C VAL A 121 -18.51 21.21 -7.76
N ALA A 122 -19.17 20.31 -8.50
CA ALA A 122 -20.52 20.52 -9.00
C ALA A 122 -21.57 20.64 -7.89
N VAL A 123 -21.38 19.93 -6.77
CA VAL A 123 -22.24 20.03 -5.58
C VAL A 123 -21.87 21.19 -4.65
N GLY A 124 -20.90 22.02 -5.03
CA GLY A 124 -20.44 23.17 -4.25
C GLY A 124 -19.42 22.84 -3.15
N GLY A 125 -18.90 21.61 -3.13
CA GLY A 125 -17.85 21.16 -2.22
C GLY A 125 -16.46 21.64 -2.61
N THR A 126 -15.52 21.47 -1.69
CA THR A 126 -14.09 21.73 -1.93
C THR A 126 -13.36 20.40 -2.05
N TRP A 127 -12.75 20.13 -3.21
CA TRP A 127 -11.92 18.95 -3.41
C TRP A 127 -10.57 19.14 -2.72
N ILE A 128 -10.32 18.34 -1.67
CA ILE A 128 -9.05 18.32 -0.96
C ILE A 128 -8.29 17.09 -1.42
N ALA A 129 -7.17 17.31 -2.11
CA ALA A 129 -6.30 16.24 -2.57
C ALA A 129 -4.93 16.39 -1.91
N GLN A 130 -4.41 15.27 -1.41
CA GLN A 130 -3.02 15.13 -1.03
C GLN A 130 -2.27 14.58 -2.23
N THR A 131 -1.37 15.39 -2.78
CA THR A 131 -0.48 14.93 -3.85
C THR A 131 0.71 14.18 -3.26
N CYS A 132 1.39 13.40 -4.09
CA CYS A 132 2.63 12.74 -3.71
C CYS A 132 3.70 13.71 -3.21
N ALA A 133 3.84 14.90 -3.80
CA ALA A 133 4.76 15.92 -3.31
C ALA A 133 4.37 16.41 -1.91
N MET A 134 3.08 16.70 -1.69
CA MET A 134 2.57 17.11 -0.37
C MET A 134 2.80 16.02 0.68
N GLU A 135 2.64 14.75 0.32
CA GLU A 135 2.92 13.64 1.23
C GLU A 135 4.39 13.59 1.63
N MET A 136 5.29 13.69 0.66
CA MET A 136 6.72 13.68 0.94
C MET A 136 7.15 14.87 1.82
N ASP A 137 6.48 16.02 1.71
CA ASP A 137 6.73 17.19 2.57
C ASP A 137 6.30 16.96 4.03
N THR A 138 5.46 15.95 4.31
CA THR A 138 5.11 15.57 5.69
C THR A 138 6.17 14.70 6.37
N PHE A 139 7.13 14.16 5.61
CA PHE A 139 8.15 13.26 6.17
C PHE A 139 9.09 14.05 7.08
N SER A 140 9.32 13.51 8.27
CA SER A 140 10.30 14.07 9.20
C SER A 140 11.71 14.00 8.62
N PRO A 141 12.64 14.87 9.07
CA PRO A 141 14.04 14.79 8.67
C PRO A 141 14.66 13.40 8.85
N GLU A 142 14.29 12.69 9.93
CA GLU A 142 14.75 11.32 10.20
C GLU A 142 14.26 10.32 9.15
N GLN A 143 12.99 10.39 8.73
CA GLN A 143 12.46 9.55 7.66
C GLN A 143 13.15 9.83 6.32
N ILE A 144 13.40 11.11 6.02
CA ILE A 144 14.12 11.51 4.81
C ILE A 144 15.56 10.96 4.81
N ASP A 145 16.27 11.05 5.93
CA ASP A 145 17.63 10.51 6.05
C ASP A 145 17.65 8.98 5.98
N ALA A 146 16.64 8.31 6.54
CA ALA A 146 16.49 6.86 6.45
C ALA A 146 16.25 6.40 5.00
N LEU A 147 15.47 7.15 4.21
CA LEU A 147 15.30 6.88 2.77
C LEU A 147 16.61 7.06 1.99
N ARG A 148 17.39 8.11 2.29
CA ARG A 148 18.71 8.31 1.68
C ARG A 148 19.67 7.16 2.03
N LEU A 149 19.63 6.69 3.27
CA LEU A 149 20.42 5.53 3.68
C LEU A 149 19.98 4.26 2.95
N ALA A 150 18.67 4.05 2.78
CA ALA A 150 18.13 2.93 2.03
C ALA A 150 18.57 2.98 0.56
N ASP A 151 18.54 4.17 -0.05
CA ASP A 151 18.98 4.39 -1.43
C ASP A 151 20.45 4.01 -1.65
N VAL A 152 21.32 4.44 -0.73
CA VAL A 152 22.76 4.11 -0.75
C VAL A 152 22.99 2.62 -0.53
N ASN A 153 22.24 1.99 0.37
CA ASN A 153 22.36 0.56 0.66
C ASN A 153 21.70 -0.32 -0.40
N GLY A 154 20.81 0.24 -1.24
CA GLY A 154 19.97 -0.50 -2.18
C GLY A 154 18.94 -1.40 -1.49
N THR A 155 18.63 -1.16 -0.21
CA THR A 155 17.68 -1.95 0.57
C THR A 155 17.12 -1.16 1.75
N CYS A 156 15.89 -1.48 2.18
CA CYS A 156 15.26 -0.95 3.38
C CYS A 156 15.35 -1.90 4.59
N VAL A 157 15.97 -3.07 4.43
CA VAL A 157 16.10 -4.05 5.51
C VAL A 157 16.93 -3.47 6.65
N ASP A 158 16.42 -3.62 7.88
CA ASP A 158 17.04 -3.16 9.12
C ASP A 158 17.28 -1.63 9.21
N ILE A 159 16.58 -0.84 8.41
CA ILE A 159 16.58 0.62 8.51
C ILE A 159 15.28 1.09 9.16
N TYR A 160 15.41 1.96 10.16
CA TYR A 160 14.28 2.46 10.93
C TYR A 160 14.35 3.98 11.07
N ALA A 161 13.19 4.62 11.13
CA ALA A 161 13.01 6.01 11.52
C ALA A 161 11.87 6.09 12.54
N GLN A 162 12.11 6.72 13.68
CA GLN A 162 11.13 6.86 14.76
C GLN A 162 10.52 5.53 15.22
N GLY A 163 11.28 4.43 15.12
CA GLY A 163 10.85 3.08 15.49
C GLY A 163 10.00 2.36 14.43
N MET A 164 9.77 2.96 13.26
CA MET A 164 9.09 2.33 12.12
C MET A 164 10.13 1.86 11.08
N ALA A 165 9.95 0.68 10.50
CA ALA A 165 10.83 0.21 9.43
C ALA A 165 10.63 1.04 8.17
N VAL A 166 11.70 1.34 7.43
CA VAL A 166 11.61 2.14 6.19
C VAL A 166 10.71 1.48 5.16
N ALA A 167 10.72 0.14 5.08
CA ALA A 167 9.87 -0.59 4.15
C ALA A 167 8.37 -0.32 4.34
N ASP A 168 7.92 -0.05 5.57
CA ASP A 168 6.50 0.12 5.88
C ASP A 168 5.97 1.46 5.36
N PHE A 169 6.64 2.57 5.68
CA PHE A 169 6.21 3.88 5.17
C PHE A 169 6.63 4.12 3.72
N ALA A 170 7.75 3.53 3.27
CA ALA A 170 8.16 3.65 1.87
C ALA A 170 7.26 2.86 0.92
N GLY A 171 6.74 1.70 1.35
CA GLY A 171 5.95 0.82 0.51
C GLY A 171 4.65 1.47 0.01
N TRP A 172 3.85 2.03 0.93
CA TRP A 172 2.58 2.67 0.57
C TRP A 172 2.78 3.93 -0.28
N THR A 173 3.77 4.76 0.07
CA THR A 173 4.10 5.95 -0.71
C THR A 173 4.63 5.58 -2.09
N ALA A 174 5.51 4.59 -2.20
CA ALA A 174 6.01 4.14 -3.50
C ALA A 174 4.91 3.56 -4.39
N GLN A 175 3.99 2.77 -3.82
CA GLN A 175 2.84 2.21 -4.54
C GLN A 175 1.96 3.29 -5.16
N SER A 176 1.75 4.38 -4.42
CA SER A 176 0.91 5.48 -4.88
C SER A 176 1.67 6.41 -5.81
N CYS A 177 2.95 6.65 -5.59
CA CYS A 177 3.68 7.78 -6.17
C CYS A 177 4.74 7.43 -7.21
N CYS A 178 5.11 6.15 -7.34
CA CYS A 178 6.14 5.71 -8.28
C CYS A 178 5.56 5.07 -9.52
N GLN A 179 6.00 5.51 -10.70
CA GLN A 179 5.61 4.91 -11.97
C GLN A 179 6.16 3.48 -12.11
N SER A 180 7.33 3.22 -11.51
CA SER A 180 8.04 1.95 -11.58
C SER A 180 7.67 0.94 -10.49
N PHE A 181 6.69 1.25 -9.63
CA PHE A 181 6.24 0.32 -8.61
C PHE A 181 5.87 -1.05 -9.24
N PRO A 182 6.32 -2.18 -8.66
CA PRO A 182 6.82 -2.37 -7.30
C PRO A 182 8.29 -2.01 -7.06
N ALA A 183 9.05 -1.62 -8.10
CA ALA A 183 10.39 -1.09 -7.88
C ALA A 183 10.31 0.21 -7.07
N SER A 184 11.17 0.32 -6.06
CA SER A 184 11.23 1.46 -5.15
C SER A 184 12.67 1.67 -4.68
N VAL A 185 12.88 2.63 -3.77
CA VAL A 185 14.17 2.80 -3.08
C VAL A 185 14.62 1.53 -2.34
N CYS A 186 13.67 0.72 -1.87
CA CYS A 186 13.94 -0.50 -1.10
C CYS A 186 14.41 -1.68 -1.98
N ASN A 187 14.03 -1.68 -3.26
CA ASN A 187 14.45 -2.69 -4.22
C ASN A 187 14.28 -2.14 -5.64
N LYS A 188 15.35 -1.56 -6.19
CA LYS A 188 15.33 -0.87 -7.49
C LYS A 188 15.18 -1.80 -8.69
N THR A 189 15.35 -3.10 -8.49
CA THR A 189 15.29 -4.10 -9.57
C THR A 189 14.09 -5.03 -9.45
N LEU A 190 13.21 -4.82 -8.47
CA LEU A 190 11.99 -5.62 -8.33
C LEU A 190 11.10 -5.42 -9.55
N LEU A 191 10.66 -6.53 -10.14
CA LEU A 191 9.72 -6.54 -11.25
C LEU A 191 8.33 -6.91 -10.73
N PRO A 192 7.25 -6.39 -11.35
CA PRO A 192 5.91 -6.91 -11.13
C PRO A 192 5.91 -8.44 -11.29
N GLN A 193 5.23 -9.11 -10.38
CA GLN A 193 5.02 -10.56 -10.41
C GLN A 193 3.52 -10.84 -10.46
N THR A 194 3.14 -11.85 -11.24
CA THR A 194 1.77 -12.37 -11.27
C THR A 194 1.60 -13.45 -10.20
N PRO A 195 0.39 -13.65 -9.63
CA PRO A 195 0.11 -14.73 -8.69
C PRO A 195 0.13 -16.11 -9.35
N CYS A 196 0.34 -16.21 -10.67
CA CYS A 196 0.34 -17.44 -11.44
C CYS A 196 1.73 -18.06 -11.52
N LEU A 197 1.82 -19.38 -11.73
CA LEU A 197 3.11 -20.04 -11.93
C LEU A 197 3.82 -19.49 -13.18
N HIS A 198 3.08 -19.38 -14.29
CA HIS A 198 3.55 -18.79 -15.54
C HIS A 198 2.88 -17.44 -15.78
N ASP A 199 3.64 -16.45 -16.26
CA ASP A 199 3.11 -15.09 -16.42
C ASP A 199 2.09 -15.00 -17.57
N GLU A 200 2.21 -15.87 -18.57
CA GLU A 200 1.25 -16.02 -19.67
C GLU A 200 -0.13 -16.52 -19.23
N ASP A 201 -0.23 -17.15 -18.05
CA ASP A 201 -1.51 -17.65 -17.50
C ASP A 201 -2.30 -16.55 -16.78
N PHE A 202 -1.72 -15.37 -16.61
CA PHE A 202 -2.40 -14.25 -15.97
C PHE A 202 -3.42 -13.60 -16.89
N GLU A 203 -4.70 -13.71 -16.54
CA GLU A 203 -5.82 -13.14 -17.28
C GLU A 203 -5.99 -11.65 -16.97
N HIS A 204 -5.13 -10.81 -17.55
CA HIS A 204 -5.02 -9.37 -17.24
C HIS A 204 -6.36 -8.62 -17.15
N ASN A 205 -7.26 -8.81 -18.11
CA ASN A 205 -8.53 -8.08 -18.21
C ASN A 205 -9.73 -8.83 -17.61
N LYS A 206 -9.51 -9.95 -16.94
CA LYS A 206 -10.60 -10.71 -16.31
C LYS A 206 -11.11 -9.94 -15.11
N THR A 207 -12.43 -9.89 -14.99
CA THR A 207 -13.11 -9.36 -13.81
C THR A 207 -12.82 -10.29 -12.63
N GLN A 208 -12.10 -9.76 -11.65
CA GLN A 208 -11.72 -10.46 -10.43
C GLN A 208 -12.86 -10.41 -9.41
N TRP A 209 -13.40 -9.20 -9.23
CA TRP A 209 -14.58 -8.96 -8.43
C TRP A 209 -15.34 -7.79 -9.03
N ALA A 210 -16.65 -7.78 -8.82
CA ALA A 210 -17.51 -6.70 -9.22
C ALA A 210 -18.52 -6.45 -8.11
N TRP A 211 -19.05 -5.25 -8.06
CA TRP A 211 -20.05 -4.89 -7.07
C TRP A 211 -21.02 -3.86 -7.63
N CYS A 212 -22.22 -3.89 -7.06
CA CYS A 212 -23.28 -2.94 -7.36
C CYS A 212 -23.42 -1.94 -6.22
N ASN A 213 -23.15 -0.66 -6.50
CA ASN A 213 -23.42 0.43 -5.58
C ASN A 213 -24.88 0.87 -5.72
N LEU A 214 -25.73 0.48 -4.77
CA LEU A 214 -27.14 0.85 -4.71
C LEU A 214 -27.38 1.85 -3.57
N TYR A 215 -27.63 3.10 -3.94
CA TYR A 215 -27.96 4.14 -2.99
C TYR A 215 -29.00 5.13 -3.56
N PRO A 216 -30.16 5.35 -2.89
CA PRO A 216 -30.62 4.66 -1.68
C PRO A 216 -30.84 3.17 -1.94
N THR A 217 -30.78 2.35 -0.88
CA THR A 217 -31.02 0.91 -1.00
C THR A 217 -32.47 0.66 -1.45
N PRO A 218 -32.70 -0.12 -2.53
CA PRO A 218 -34.05 -0.44 -2.98
C PRO A 218 -34.80 -1.29 -1.95
N THR A 219 -36.12 -1.35 -2.07
CA THR A 219 -36.90 -2.24 -1.19
C THR A 219 -36.50 -3.70 -1.43
N GLU A 220 -36.63 -4.55 -0.41
CA GLU A 220 -36.36 -5.99 -0.55
C GLU A 220 -37.18 -6.61 -1.71
N HIS A 221 -38.42 -6.14 -1.89
CA HIS A 221 -39.28 -6.57 -2.99
C HIS A 221 -38.68 -6.23 -4.35
N ASP A 222 -38.26 -4.98 -4.56
CA ASP A 222 -37.72 -4.54 -5.85
C ASP A 222 -36.35 -5.19 -6.12
N CYS A 223 -35.52 -5.33 -5.09
CA CYS A 223 -34.26 -6.06 -5.16
C CYS A 223 -34.45 -7.49 -5.67
N LYS A 224 -35.34 -8.26 -5.02
CA LYS A 224 -35.64 -9.64 -5.42
C LYS A 224 -36.33 -9.72 -6.77
N ALA A 225 -37.13 -8.72 -7.15
CA ALA A 225 -37.78 -8.66 -8.45
C ALA A 225 -36.79 -8.53 -9.62
N GLN A 226 -35.58 -8.00 -9.36
CA GLN A 226 -34.48 -7.95 -10.35
C GLN A 226 -33.52 -9.14 -10.23
N GLY A 227 -33.87 -10.20 -9.49
CA GLY A 227 -33.02 -11.37 -9.34
C GLY A 227 -31.82 -11.18 -8.42
N CYS A 228 -31.77 -10.08 -7.67
CA CYS A 228 -30.72 -9.81 -6.69
C CYS A 228 -31.07 -10.45 -5.32
N GLU A 229 -30.06 -10.68 -4.48
CA GLU A 229 -30.23 -11.13 -3.10
C GLU A 229 -30.32 -9.93 -2.16
N GLY A 230 -31.32 -9.87 -1.28
CA GLY A 230 -31.47 -8.71 -0.42
C GLY A 230 -32.38 -8.90 0.78
N SER A 231 -32.33 -7.88 1.64
CA SER A 231 -33.12 -7.67 2.85
C SER A 231 -33.59 -6.22 2.91
N GLU A 232 -34.31 -5.84 3.96
CA GLU A 232 -34.71 -4.45 4.19
C GLU A 232 -33.54 -3.45 4.31
N TRP A 233 -32.31 -3.92 4.55
CA TRP A 233 -31.12 -3.06 4.75
C TRP A 233 -30.06 -3.20 3.66
N HIS A 234 -30.20 -4.16 2.74
CA HIS A 234 -29.14 -4.49 1.78
C HIS A 234 -29.71 -5.12 0.51
N CYS A 235 -29.12 -4.80 -0.64
CA CYS A 235 -29.37 -5.48 -1.91
C CYS A 235 -28.04 -5.76 -2.60
N HIS A 236 -27.82 -7.01 -2.96
CA HIS A 236 -26.63 -7.52 -3.62
C HIS A 236 -27.01 -8.09 -4.99
N CYS A 237 -26.47 -7.50 -6.05
CA CYS A 237 -26.65 -7.97 -7.42
C CYS A 237 -25.32 -8.52 -7.93
N GLU A 238 -25.34 -9.76 -8.45
CA GLU A 238 -24.17 -10.40 -9.08
C GLU A 238 -23.99 -9.97 -10.55
N GLU A 239 -25.01 -9.35 -11.16
CA GLU A 239 -25.02 -8.97 -12.58
C GLU A 239 -25.18 -7.45 -12.76
N GLU A 240 -24.45 -6.90 -13.74
CA GLU A 240 -24.53 -5.49 -14.14
C GLU A 240 -25.95 -5.07 -14.55
N GLU A 241 -26.62 -5.91 -15.35
CA GLU A 241 -27.95 -5.62 -15.88
C GLU A 241 -28.96 -5.40 -14.75
N SER A 242 -28.96 -6.29 -13.75
CA SER A 242 -29.80 -6.21 -12.56
C SER A 242 -29.44 -5.01 -11.68
N CYS A 243 -28.15 -4.70 -11.55
CA CYS A 243 -27.67 -3.53 -10.83
C CYS A 243 -28.21 -2.22 -11.44
N VAL A 244 -28.03 -2.06 -12.75
CA VAL A 244 -28.44 -0.87 -13.49
C VAL A 244 -29.96 -0.75 -13.54
N ALA A 245 -30.70 -1.87 -13.61
CA ALA A 245 -32.16 -1.88 -13.57
C ALA A 245 -32.73 -1.31 -12.25
N LEU A 246 -32.00 -1.46 -11.14
CA LEU A 246 -32.34 -0.85 -9.84
C LEU A 246 -31.87 0.60 -9.71
N GLY A 247 -31.26 1.17 -10.76
CA GLY A 247 -30.64 2.49 -10.74
C GLY A 247 -29.29 2.53 -10.03
N GLY A 248 -28.66 1.37 -9.80
CA GLY A 248 -27.34 1.25 -9.20
C GLY A 248 -26.21 1.58 -10.18
N GLN A 249 -25.01 1.78 -9.61
CA GLN A 249 -23.77 1.92 -10.36
C GLN A 249 -22.98 0.60 -10.28
N TRP A 250 -22.82 -0.05 -11.42
CA TRP A 250 -21.94 -1.22 -11.53
C TRP A 250 -20.47 -0.77 -11.53
N SER A 251 -19.63 -1.50 -10.80
CA SER A 251 -18.19 -1.29 -10.79
C SER A 251 -17.49 -2.63 -10.87
N GLU A 252 -16.54 -2.73 -11.79
CA GLU A 252 -15.72 -3.92 -11.97
C GLU A 252 -14.29 -3.64 -11.57
N TYR A 253 -13.69 -4.66 -10.99
CA TYR A 253 -12.29 -4.69 -10.67
C TYR A 253 -11.61 -5.80 -11.46
N GLN A 254 -10.70 -5.41 -12.33
CA GLN A 254 -9.94 -6.34 -13.17
C GLN A 254 -8.67 -6.78 -12.47
N CYS A 255 -8.21 -7.99 -12.80
CA CYS A 255 -7.02 -8.60 -12.21
C CYS A 255 -5.77 -7.70 -12.23
N TRP A 256 -5.55 -6.95 -13.31
CA TRP A 256 -4.40 -6.04 -13.38
C TRP A 256 -4.45 -4.90 -12.36
N GLN A 257 -5.65 -4.48 -11.95
CA GLN A 257 -5.79 -3.42 -10.96
C GLN A 257 -5.24 -3.91 -9.62
N ASP A 258 -5.49 -5.16 -9.25
CA ASP A 258 -4.99 -5.71 -7.99
C ASP A 258 -3.47 -5.90 -7.99
N LEU A 259 -2.86 -6.24 -9.14
CA LEU A 259 -1.39 -6.26 -9.25
C LEU A 259 -0.78 -4.89 -8.93
N LYS A 260 -1.48 -3.78 -9.22
CA LYS A 260 -1.01 -2.44 -8.88
C LYS A 260 -1.04 -2.17 -7.37
N TRP A 261 -1.97 -2.80 -6.66
CA TRP A 261 -2.14 -2.64 -5.21
C TRP A 261 -1.50 -3.75 -4.38
N MET A 262 -0.97 -4.77 -5.05
CA MET A 262 -0.12 -5.78 -4.45
C MET A 262 1.14 -5.13 -3.89
N ALA A 263 1.48 -5.46 -2.65
CA ALA A 263 2.66 -4.92 -2.02
C ALA A 263 3.96 -5.44 -2.65
N ALA A 264 5.01 -4.63 -2.57
CA ALA A 264 6.35 -5.01 -3.04
C ALA A 264 6.85 -6.32 -2.40
N THR A 265 6.58 -6.53 -1.11
CA THR A 265 6.95 -7.75 -0.37
C THR A 265 6.22 -9.01 -0.89
N VAL A 266 5.00 -8.87 -1.42
CA VAL A 266 4.29 -9.98 -2.08
C VAL A 266 4.96 -10.31 -3.40
N HIS A 267 5.32 -9.31 -4.22
CA HIS A 267 6.08 -9.53 -5.45
C HIS A 267 7.44 -10.19 -5.18
N GLU A 268 8.17 -9.76 -4.15
CA GLU A 268 9.41 -10.41 -3.72
C GLU A 268 9.18 -11.86 -3.29
N GLY A 269 8.11 -12.12 -2.55
CA GLY A 269 7.70 -13.45 -2.13
C GLY A 269 7.43 -14.37 -3.32
N ILE A 270 6.65 -13.92 -4.31
CA ILE A 270 6.36 -14.69 -5.52
C ILE A 270 7.65 -14.98 -6.31
N ALA A 271 8.49 -13.97 -6.52
CA ALA A 271 9.75 -14.14 -7.25
C ALA A 271 10.65 -15.18 -6.54
N LYS A 272 10.72 -15.12 -5.21
CA LYS A 272 11.44 -16.09 -4.38
C LYS A 272 10.83 -17.49 -4.51
N ALA A 273 9.50 -17.62 -4.48
CA ALA A 273 8.82 -18.91 -4.61
C ALA A 273 9.11 -19.58 -5.95
N LYS A 274 8.97 -18.83 -7.05
CA LYS A 274 9.29 -19.29 -8.41
C LYS A 274 10.75 -19.75 -8.52
N HIS A 275 11.68 -19.02 -7.91
CA HIS A 275 13.09 -19.38 -7.91
C HIS A 275 13.40 -20.64 -7.09
N GLN A 276 12.74 -20.81 -5.95
CA GLN A 276 12.97 -21.93 -5.03
C GLN A 276 12.16 -23.17 -5.39
N HIS A 277 11.20 -23.05 -6.32
CA HIS A 277 10.20 -24.07 -6.63
C HIS A 277 9.45 -24.56 -5.38
N SER A 278 9.13 -23.64 -4.46
CA SER A 278 8.33 -23.91 -3.27
C SER A 278 7.87 -22.60 -2.64
N CYS A 279 6.69 -22.60 -2.02
CA CYS A 279 6.22 -21.51 -1.15
C CYS A 279 6.50 -21.77 0.35
N ASP A 280 7.15 -22.89 0.67
CA ASP A 280 7.50 -23.22 2.05
C ASP A 280 8.45 -22.17 2.62
N ASP A 281 8.18 -21.75 3.86
CA ASP A 281 9.00 -20.76 4.59
C ASP A 281 9.11 -19.37 3.93
N ILE A 282 8.18 -19.01 3.03
CA ILE A 282 8.06 -17.65 2.52
C ILE A 282 6.96 -16.92 3.28
N GLU A 283 7.36 -15.95 4.09
CA GLU A 283 6.46 -15.07 4.84
C GLU A 283 6.41 -13.66 4.23
N VAL A 284 5.20 -13.12 4.18
CA VAL A 284 4.88 -11.75 3.77
C VAL A 284 3.92 -11.16 4.80
N TYR A 285 4.25 -9.99 5.37
CA TYR A 285 3.47 -9.33 6.43
C TYR A 285 3.05 -10.25 7.58
N HIS A 286 4.00 -11.07 8.08
CA HIS A 286 3.77 -12.03 9.17
C HIS A 286 2.75 -13.15 8.85
N SER A 287 2.50 -13.39 7.57
CA SER A 287 1.64 -14.47 7.09
C SER A 287 2.36 -15.27 5.99
N LYS A 288 1.95 -16.50 5.73
CA LYS A 288 2.48 -17.28 4.61
C LYS A 288 2.13 -16.60 3.28
N LEU A 289 3.04 -16.66 2.31
CA LEU A 289 2.79 -16.18 0.96
C LEU A 289 1.51 -16.76 0.35
N GLU A 290 1.26 -18.05 0.58
CA GLU A 290 0.06 -18.78 0.11
C GLU A 290 -1.22 -17.98 0.36
N TYR A 291 -1.45 -17.49 1.58
CA TYR A 291 -2.65 -16.73 1.92
C TYR A 291 -2.76 -15.38 1.22
N GLN A 292 -1.63 -14.81 0.77
CA GLN A 292 -1.60 -13.53 0.06
C GLN A 292 -1.89 -13.70 -1.44
N VAL A 293 -1.65 -14.89 -2.01
CA VAL A 293 -1.76 -15.13 -3.46
C VAL A 293 -2.88 -16.07 -3.86
N GLU A 294 -3.44 -16.86 -2.92
CA GLU A 294 -4.47 -17.86 -3.20
C GLU A 294 -5.70 -17.28 -3.90
N TRP A 295 -6.32 -16.25 -3.30
CA TRP A 295 -7.54 -15.65 -3.86
C TRP A 295 -7.32 -15.04 -5.25
N LEU A 296 -6.17 -14.37 -5.40
CA LEU A 296 -5.74 -13.78 -6.67
C LEU A 296 -5.46 -14.85 -7.72
N GLY A 297 -4.79 -15.95 -7.35
CA GLY A 297 -4.53 -17.07 -8.26
C GLY A 297 -5.82 -17.72 -8.77
N LYS A 298 -6.75 -18.02 -7.87
CA LYS A 298 -8.07 -18.59 -8.20
C LYS A 298 -8.88 -17.72 -9.15
N SER A 299 -8.80 -16.40 -8.96
CA SER A 299 -9.60 -15.45 -9.73
C SER A 299 -8.94 -15.09 -11.06
N CYS A 300 -7.62 -14.95 -11.08
CA CYS A 300 -6.88 -14.27 -12.16
C CYS A 300 -5.94 -15.16 -12.97
N CYS A 301 -5.71 -16.41 -12.56
CA CYS A 301 -4.92 -17.36 -13.35
C CYS A 301 -5.84 -18.27 -14.17
N SER A 302 -5.43 -18.56 -15.41
CA SER A 302 -6.13 -19.48 -16.31
C SER A 302 -6.28 -20.89 -15.72
N SER A 303 -5.33 -21.31 -14.87
CA SER A 303 -5.33 -22.57 -14.14
C SER A 303 -6.36 -22.62 -13.00
N GLY A 304 -6.85 -21.46 -12.55
CA GLY A 304 -7.63 -21.34 -11.31
C GLY A 304 -6.83 -21.65 -10.05
N MET A 305 -5.49 -21.62 -10.14
CA MET A 305 -4.56 -21.90 -9.04
C MET A 305 -3.53 -20.77 -8.92
N SER A 306 -3.06 -20.54 -7.71
CA SER A 306 -1.93 -19.65 -7.44
C SER A 306 -0.60 -20.38 -7.63
N VAL A 307 0.50 -19.61 -7.72
CA VAL A 307 1.88 -20.11 -7.76
C VAL A 307 2.20 -21.06 -6.61
N CYS A 308 1.57 -20.89 -5.44
CA CYS A 308 1.80 -21.76 -4.29
C CYS A 308 0.99 -23.07 -4.32
N GLU A 309 -0.09 -23.13 -5.10
CA GLU A 309 -0.86 -24.35 -5.30
C GLU A 309 -0.25 -25.23 -6.41
N GLU A 310 0.56 -24.64 -7.31
CA GLU A 310 1.16 -25.34 -8.46
C GLU A 310 2.63 -25.77 -8.27
N LEU A 311 3.35 -25.20 -7.30
CA LEU A 311 4.74 -25.58 -6.96
C LEU A 311 4.79 -26.74 -5.97
#